data_AF-A0A7C5K800-F1
#
_entry.id   AF-A0A7C5K800-F1
#
_cell.length_a   1.000
_cell.length_b   1.000
_cell.length_c   1.000
_cell.angle_alpha   90.00
_cell.angle_beta   90.00
_cell.angle_gamma   90.00
#
_symmetry.space_group_name_H-M   'P 1'
#
loop_
_entity.id
_entity.type
_entity.pdbx_description
1 polymer ?
#
loop_
_entity_poly.entity_id
_entity_poly.type
_entity_poly.pdbx_seq_one_letter_code
_entity_poly.pdbx_strand_id
1 'polypeptide(L)' 'MEQRKIMSLGRSSLVISLPKYWTQLNELKRGDVVSVAINRDRSLVIFPFLKKAEDLAKITLHLESNENINFII' A
#
# COMPACT_ATOMS: atom_id res chain seq x y z
N MET A 1 16.03 4.22 -0.37
CA MET A 1 14.81 5.00 -0.07
C MET A 1 14.86 6.29 -0.86
N GLU A 2 13.84 6.59 -1.66
CA GLU A 2 13.74 7.85 -2.39
C GLU A 2 12.97 8.87 -1.54
N GLN A 3 13.42 10.13 -1.52
CA GLN A 3 12.72 11.21 -0.81
C GLN A 3 11.83 12.00 -1.78
N ARG A 4 10.62 12.33 -1.34
CA ARG A 4 9.68 13.16 -2.11
C ARG A 4 9.21 14.33 -1.26
N LYS A 5 9.08 15.50 -1.89
CA LYS A 5 8.57 16.71 -1.24
C LYS A 5 7.06 16.67 -1.20
N ILE A 6 6.48 17.07 -0.07
CA ILE A 6 5.05 17.39 0.03
C ILE A 6 4.82 18.76 -0.62
N MET A 7 3.88 18.82 -1.55
CA MET A 7 3.52 20.02 -2.29
C MET A 7 2.10 20.45 -1.95
N SER A 8 1.82 21.75 -2.02
CA SER A 8 0.45 22.26 -1.91
C SER A 8 -0.28 22.10 -3.23
N LEU A 9 -1.53 21.64 -3.17
CA LEU A 9 -2.49 21.64 -4.26
C LEU A 9 -3.72 22.45 -3.83
N GLY A 10 -3.86 23.67 -4.36
CA GLY A 10 -4.92 24.59 -3.95
C GLY A 10 -4.67 25.21 -2.58
N ARG A 11 -5.73 25.40 -1.78
CA ARG A 11 -5.64 26.10 -0.48
C ARG A 11 -5.35 25.17 0.70
N SER A 12 -5.86 23.94 0.69
CA SER A 12 -5.84 23.04 1.86
C SER A 12 -5.38 21.62 1.56
N SER A 13 -5.17 21.25 0.30
CA SER A 13 -4.75 19.89 -0.04
C SER A 13 -3.23 19.79 -0.19
N LEU A 14 -2.68 18.69 0.29
CA LEU A 14 -1.27 18.35 0.14
C LEU A 14 -1.13 17.12 -0.75
N VAL A 15 -0.09 17.10 -1.58
CA VAL A 15 0.18 16.01 -2.52
C VAL A 15 1.65 15.60 -2.49
N ILE A 16 1.89 14.34 -2.81
CA ILE A 16 3.23 13.81 -3.12
C ILE A 16 3.21 13.25 -4.54
N SER A 17 4.34 13.33 -5.25
CA SER A 17 4.47 12.64 -6.52
C SER A 17 4.74 11.16 -6.28
N LEU A 18 4.01 10.29 -6.96
CA LEU A 18 4.26 8.85 -6.95
C LEU A 18 5.55 8.52 -7.72
N PRO A 19 6.28 7.45 -7.36
CA PRO A 19 7.45 7.03 -8.12
C PRO A 19 7.07 6.64 -9.56
N LYS A 20 7.74 7.22 -10.56
CA LYS A 20 7.43 7.00 -11.99
C LYS A 20 7.50 5.52 -12.34
N TYR A 21 8.55 4.84 -11.90
CA TYR A 21 8.72 3.41 -12.13
C TYR A 21 7.58 2.59 -11.50
N TRP A 22 7.17 2.92 -10.27
CA TRP A 22 6.06 2.26 -9.60
C TRP A 22 4.73 2.49 -10.33
N THR A 23 4.45 3.70 -10.81
CA THR A 23 3.23 3.95 -11.61
C THR A 23 3.23 3.19 -12.93
N GLN A 24 4.39 3.04 -13.58
CA GLN A 24 4.51 2.27 -14.82
C GLN A 24 4.32 0.77 -14.58
N LEU A 25 4.92 0.22 -13.52
CA LEU A 25 4.77 -1.17 -13.13
C LEU A 25 3.31 -1.56 -12.84
N ASN A 26 2.51 -0.61 -12.36
CA ASN A 26 1.11 -0.83 -12.02
C ASN A 26 0.14 -0.27 -13.07
N GLU A 27 0.66 0.13 -14.24
CA GLU A 27 -0.13 0.65 -15.37
C GLU A 27 -1.06 1.82 -15.01
N LEU A 28 -0.69 2.59 -13.99
CA LEU A 28 -1.49 3.70 -13.48
C LEU A 28 -1.36 4.91 -14.42
N LYS A 29 -2.50 5.46 -14.80
CA LYS A 29 -2.60 6.70 -15.59
C LYS A 29 -3.22 7.84 -14.77
N ARG A 30 -3.11 9.05 -15.32
CA ARG A 30 -3.74 10.23 -14.72
C ARG A 30 -5.25 10.02 -14.59
N GLY A 31 -5.76 10.23 -13.39
CA GLY A 31 -7.19 10.08 -13.07
C GLY A 31 -7.54 8.75 -12.42
N ASP A 32 -6.63 7.77 -12.42
CA ASP A 32 -6.84 6.52 -11.69
C ASP A 32 -6.81 6.76 -10.18
N VAL A 33 -7.55 5.92 -9.45
CA VAL A 33 -7.68 5.99 -8.00
C VAL A 33 -6.84 4.90 -7.36
N VAL A 34 -6.09 5.28 -6.33
CA VAL A 34 -5.28 4.38 -5.50
C VAL A 34 -5.81 4.37 -4.08
N SER A 35 -5.64 3.26 -3.36
CA SER A 35 -5.97 3.20 -1.93
C SER A 35 -4.76 3.61 -1.10
N VAL A 36 -4.98 4.32 0.01
CA VAL A 36 -3.92 4.70 0.96
C VAL A 36 -4.27 4.19 2.35
N ALA A 37 -3.29 3.59 3.04
CA ALA A 37 -3.44 3.16 4.43
C ALA A 37 -2.32 3.76 5.29
N ILE A 38 -2.63 3.94 6.58
CA ILE A 38 -1.68 4.35 7.61
C ILE A 38 -1.38 3.11 8.46
N ASN A 39 -0.13 2.68 8.48
CA ASN A 39 0.32 1.58 9.33
C ASN A 39 0.52 2.04 10.78
N ARG A 40 0.63 1.08 11.71
CA ARG A 40 0.87 1.35 13.14
C ARG A 40 2.17 2.12 13.41
N ASP A 41 3.19 1.91 12.58
CA ASP A 41 4.47 2.63 12.63
C ASP A 41 4.39 4.06 12.05
N ARG A 42 3.19 4.51 11.66
CA ARG A 42 2.90 5.79 11.00
C ARG A 42 3.42 5.89 9.56
N SER A 43 3.86 4.80 8.96
CA SER A 43 4.15 4.78 7.53
C SER A 43 2.86 4.88 6.71
N LEU A 44 2.96 5.54 5.55
CA LEU A 44 1.92 5.56 4.53
C LEU A 44 2.21 4.47 3.49
N VAL A 45 1.20 3.66 3.20
CA VAL A 45 1.24 2.63 2.16
C VAL A 45 0.22 2.95 1.08
N ILE A 46 0.63 2.83 -0.18
CA ILE A 46 -0.22 3.09 -1.34
C ILE A 46 -0.43 1.78 -2.08
N PHE A 47 -1.69 1.44 -2.34
CA PHE A 47 -2.09 0.27 -3.11
C PHE A 47 -2.61 0.72 -4.47
N PRO A 48 -2.16 0.08 -5.58
CA PRO A 48 -2.51 0.49 -6.93
C PRO A 48 -3.97 0.19 -7.31
N PHE A 49 -4.72 -0.50 -6.46
CA PHE A 49 -6.13 -0.86 -6.67
C PHE A 49 -7.02 -0.31 -5.55
N LEU A 50 -8.32 -0.20 -5.87
CA LEU A 50 -9.36 0.02 -4.88
C LEU A 50 -9.48 -1.24 -4.03
N LYS A 51 -8.97 -1.19 -2.79
CA LYS A 51 -9.15 -2.30 -1.85
C LYS A 51 -10.63 -2.29 -1.46
N LYS A 52 -11.41 -3.28 -1.90
CA LYS A 52 -12.72 -3.52 -1.28
C LYS A 52 -12.46 -3.78 0.21
N ALA A 53 -13.20 -3.11 1.08
CA ALA A 53 -13.02 -3.18 2.53
C ALA A 53 -13.10 -4.62 3.10
N GLU A 54 -13.61 -5.57 2.31
CA GLU A 54 -13.85 -6.97 2.67
C GLU A 54 -12.60 -7.87 2.64
N ASP A 55 -11.49 -7.48 1.99
CA ASP A 55 -10.30 -8.34 1.86
C ASP A 55 -9.26 -8.16 3.00
N LEU A 56 -9.63 -7.49 4.10
CA LEU A 56 -8.70 -7.20 5.20
C LEU A 56 -8.39 -8.37 6.15
N ALA A 57 -8.81 -9.61 5.87
CA ALA A 57 -8.55 -10.73 6.79
C ALA A 57 -8.46 -12.13 6.14
N LYS A 58 -7.83 -12.29 4.99
CA LYS A 58 -7.50 -13.64 4.50
C LYS A 58 -6.03 -13.77 4.15
N ILE A 59 -5.28 -14.36 5.08
CA ILE A 59 -4.02 -15.04 4.80
C ILE A 59 -4.39 -16.50 4.54
N THR A 60 -4.30 -16.95 3.30
CA THR A 60 -4.40 -18.38 2.98
C THR A 60 -3.01 -18.98 3.14
N LEU A 61 -2.74 -19.59 4.28
CA LEU A 61 -1.52 -20.36 4.52
C LEU A 61 -1.71 -21.76 3.93
N HIS A 62 -1.02 -22.06 2.83
CA HIS A 62 -0.82 -23.43 2.40
C HIS A 62 0.30 -24.04 3.24
N LEU A 63 -0.08 -24.76 4.28
CA LEU A 63 0.84 -25.53 5.12
C LEU A 63 1.05 -26.89 4.46
N GLU A 64 2.22 -27.10 3.86
CA GLU A 64 2.73 -28.45 3.66
C GLU A 64 3.20 -28.95 5.02
N SER A 65 2.52 -29.95 5.55
CA SER A 65 2.81 -30.51 6.87
C SER A 65 4.19 -31.17 6.86
N ASN A 66 5.20 -30.45 7.31
CA ASN A 66 6.42 -31.05 7.84
C ASN A 66 6.65 -30.49 9.24
N GLU A 67 6.84 -31.42 10.17
CA GLU A 67 6.56 -31.30 11.59
C GLU A 67 7.26 -30.15 12.35
N ASN A 68 6.62 -29.76 13.47
CA ASN A 68 7.07 -28.90 14.58
C ASN A 68 6.87 -27.38 14.43
N ILE A 69 5.62 -26.93 14.62
CA ILE A 69 5.30 -25.52 14.86
C ILE A 69 5.24 -25.29 16.39
N ASN A 70 6.29 -24.67 16.95
CA ASN A 70 6.22 -24.04 18.27
C ASN A 70 5.57 -22.66 18.11
N PHE A 71 4.44 -22.44 18.77
CA PHE A 71 3.81 -21.13 18.84
C PHE A 71 4.50 -20.28 19.90
N ILE A 72 5.04 -19.12 19.50
CA ILE A 72 5.46 -18.07 20.43
C ILE A 72 4.35 -17.01 20.41
N ILE A 73 3.74 -16.80 21.58
CA ILE A 73 2.66 -15.84 21.86
C ILE A 73 3.19 -14.41 21.85
#